data_AF-W7X840-F1
#
_entry.id   AF-W7X840-F1
#
_cell.length_a   1.000
_cell.length_b   1.000
_cell.length_c   1.000
_cell.angle_alpha   90.00
_cell.angle_beta   90.00
_cell.angle_gamma   90.00
#
_symmetry.space_group_name_H-M   'P 1'
#
loop_
_entity.id
_entity.type
_entity.pdbx_description
1 polymer ?
#
loop_
_entity_poly.entity_id
_entity_poly.type
_entity_poly.pdbx_seq_one_letter_code
_entity_poly.pdbx_strand_id
1 'polypeptide(L)'
;MLLLLLNFYYLQNYFSNKYFLIHLFIKIHSFFTNNQLINKIFFLQYLKIRNEIGDFNASDLGSALANCTNLSNLKLELQLNKIGDDDVLSLGSGLGKCTNLSNLTFDLGNNQIGPIGAIGLGSALANCIILSNLTLNLCENQIGDEGVLGLGFDLAKCANLSNLALNLSQKQFICFANYQNKIGDKGALGLGSALEKLTNLSNLELNLSCNQIGAIGVSGLGSGIAKCTNLSNLALNLSYNKIGDEGALGLGTALANNTNLQNLTLQLYQNQIGDTYIHTYSHMVTCTRDRGPIYNYLYIIIIRIPIYLYIIVGNILEGKGHLHPNGISTNLP
;
A
#
# COMPACT_ATOMS: atom_id res chain seq x y z
N MET A 1 -2.36 -42.34 9.54
CA MET A 1 -2.13 -40.89 9.41
C MET A 1 -1.11 -40.57 8.32
N LEU A 2 0.15 -41.04 8.41
CA LEU A 2 1.13 -40.89 7.32
C LEU A 2 0.69 -41.56 5.99
N LEU A 3 0.06 -42.74 6.06
CA LEU A 3 -0.48 -43.43 4.87
C LEU A 3 -1.60 -42.65 4.15
N LEU A 4 -2.39 -41.86 4.89
CA LEU A 4 -3.45 -41.02 4.32
C LEU A 4 -2.86 -39.77 3.64
N LEU A 5 -1.81 -39.19 4.23
CA LEU A 5 -1.05 -38.08 3.65
C LEU A 5 -0.29 -38.49 2.37
N LEU A 6 0.32 -39.69 2.37
CA LEU A 6 0.96 -40.26 1.17
C LEU A 6 -0.06 -40.51 0.05
N ASN A 7 -1.23 -41.04 0.36
CA ASN A 7 -2.29 -41.25 -0.64
C ASN A 7 -2.78 -39.93 -1.25
N PHE A 8 -2.85 -38.84 -0.47
CA PHE A 8 -3.24 -37.52 -0.99
C PHE A 8 -2.23 -36.94 -1.98
N TYR A 9 -0.93 -37.09 -1.71
CA TYR A 9 0.13 -36.65 -2.63
C TYR A 9 0.07 -37.41 -3.96
N TYR A 10 -0.27 -38.70 -3.93
CA TYR A 10 -0.47 -39.51 -5.15
C TYR A 10 -1.79 -39.21 -5.88
N LEU A 11 -2.86 -38.88 -5.16
CA LEU A 11 -4.16 -38.52 -5.75
C LEU A 11 -4.13 -37.17 -6.48
N GLN A 12 -3.28 -36.23 -6.03
CA GLN A 12 -3.08 -34.93 -6.68
C GLN A 12 -2.52 -35.05 -8.11
N ASN A 13 -1.79 -36.12 -8.41
CA ASN A 13 -1.25 -36.41 -9.73
C ASN A 13 -2.22 -37.17 -10.65
N TYR A 14 -3.33 -37.71 -10.12
CA TYR A 14 -4.26 -38.57 -10.86
C TYR A 14 -5.55 -37.87 -11.29
N PHE A 15 -5.96 -36.79 -10.61
CA PHE A 15 -7.19 -36.08 -10.93
C PHE A 15 -6.91 -34.75 -11.63
N SER A 16 -7.17 -34.70 -12.93
CA SER A 16 -7.16 -33.46 -13.73
C SER A 16 -8.31 -32.50 -13.38
N ASN A 17 -9.29 -32.96 -12.60
CA ASN A 17 -10.50 -32.21 -12.26
C ASN A 17 -10.38 -31.59 -10.85
N LYS A 18 -10.01 -30.31 -10.81
CA LYS A 18 -9.74 -29.53 -9.59
C LYS A 18 -10.97 -29.40 -8.65
N TYR A 19 -12.19 -29.54 -9.17
CA TYR A 19 -13.44 -29.43 -8.40
C TYR A 19 -13.69 -30.63 -7.46
N PHE A 20 -13.20 -31.82 -7.82
CA PHE A 20 -13.39 -33.03 -7.01
C PHE A 20 -12.59 -32.98 -5.70
N LEU A 21 -11.41 -32.36 -5.73
CA LEU A 21 -10.54 -32.21 -4.56
C LEU A 21 -11.09 -31.20 -3.55
N ILE A 22 -11.74 -30.12 -4.00
CA ILE A 22 -12.43 -29.13 -3.14
C ILE A 22 -13.57 -29.79 -2.37
N HIS A 23 -14.42 -30.54 -3.08
CA HIS A 23 -15.60 -31.16 -2.49
C HIS A 23 -15.22 -32.27 -1.49
N LEU A 24 -14.11 -32.97 -1.74
CA LEU A 24 -13.54 -33.96 -0.83
C LEU A 24 -12.87 -33.28 0.38
N PHE A 25 -12.22 -32.14 0.20
CA PHE A 25 -11.59 -31.34 1.26
C PHE A 25 -12.61 -30.79 2.27
N ILE A 26 -13.75 -30.25 1.82
CA ILE A 26 -14.83 -29.76 2.70
C ILE A 26 -15.43 -30.89 3.53
N LYS A 27 -15.64 -32.08 2.93
CA LYS A 27 -16.14 -33.27 3.63
C LYS A 27 -15.15 -33.83 4.66
N ILE A 28 -13.85 -33.65 4.45
CA ILE A 28 -12.81 -34.08 5.39
C ILE A 28 -12.60 -33.04 6.50
N HIS A 29 -12.79 -31.75 6.21
CA HIS A 29 -12.65 -30.68 7.19
C HIS A 29 -13.71 -30.73 8.30
N SER A 30 -14.94 -31.15 7.99
CA SER A 30 -15.97 -31.41 9.01
C SER A 30 -15.61 -32.54 9.97
N PHE A 31 -14.62 -33.38 9.64
CA PHE A 31 -14.13 -34.49 10.46
C PHE A 31 -12.97 -34.11 11.41
N PHE A 32 -12.26 -33.00 11.17
CA PHE A 32 -11.02 -32.64 11.90
C PHE A 32 -11.09 -31.27 12.59
N THR A 33 -12.28 -30.88 13.07
CA THR A 33 -12.58 -29.59 13.71
C THR A 33 -11.64 -29.17 14.85
N ASN A 34 -10.86 -30.10 15.44
CA ASN A 34 -10.00 -29.82 16.60
C ASN A 34 -8.48 -29.81 16.32
N ASN A 35 -8.01 -29.98 15.09
CA ASN A 35 -6.57 -30.17 14.85
C ASN A 35 -5.90 -28.93 14.23
N GLN A 36 -5.40 -28.04 15.10
CA GLN A 36 -4.80 -26.74 14.75
C GLN A 36 -3.62 -26.83 13.77
N LEU A 37 -2.85 -27.92 13.80
CA LEU A 37 -1.67 -28.11 12.94
C LEU A 37 -2.07 -28.48 11.49
N ILE A 38 -3.13 -29.27 11.34
CA ILE A 38 -3.66 -29.71 10.04
C ILE A 38 -4.29 -28.52 9.31
N ASN A 39 -5.04 -27.69 10.04
CA ASN A 39 -5.63 -26.46 9.48
C ASN A 39 -4.56 -25.49 9.00
N LYS A 40 -3.42 -25.39 9.71
CA LYS A 40 -2.32 -24.48 9.35
C LYS A 40 -1.53 -24.97 8.12
N ILE A 41 -1.26 -26.27 8.02
CA ILE A 41 -0.43 -26.84 6.93
C ILE A 41 -1.21 -26.94 5.61
N PHE A 42 -2.48 -27.37 5.64
CA PHE A 42 -3.27 -27.56 4.41
C PHE A 42 -3.74 -26.26 3.77
N PHE A 43 -4.13 -25.28 4.59
CA PHE A 43 -4.61 -23.98 4.11
C PHE A 43 -3.52 -23.20 3.37
N LEU A 44 -2.27 -23.28 3.84
CA LEU A 44 -1.11 -22.61 3.23
C LEU A 44 -0.62 -23.28 1.93
N GLN A 45 -0.82 -24.59 1.76
CA GLN A 45 -0.41 -25.31 0.53
C GLN A 45 -1.40 -25.15 -0.63
N TYR A 46 -2.69 -24.98 -0.36
CA TYR A 46 -3.74 -24.93 -1.39
C TYR A 46 -3.87 -23.56 -2.09
N LEU A 47 -3.60 -22.46 -1.38
CA LEU A 47 -3.73 -21.09 -1.90
C LEU A 47 -2.63 -20.68 -2.90
N LYS A 48 -1.57 -21.48 -3.06
CA LYS A 48 -0.30 -20.97 -3.62
C LYS A 48 -0.22 -20.84 -5.14
N ILE A 49 -1.17 -21.30 -5.96
CA ILE A 49 -0.91 -21.35 -7.42
C ILE A 49 -2.14 -21.01 -8.27
N ARG A 50 -2.06 -19.86 -8.94
CA ARG A 50 -2.68 -19.47 -10.22
C ARG A 50 -3.70 -20.48 -10.75
N ASN A 51 -4.94 -20.31 -10.32
CA ASN A 51 -6.09 -20.97 -10.93
C ASN A 51 -7.09 -19.88 -11.29
N GLU A 52 -7.87 -20.08 -12.33
CA GLU A 52 -9.02 -19.23 -12.61
C GLU A 52 -10.06 -19.46 -11.48
N ILE A 53 -9.87 -18.77 -10.36
CA ILE A 53 -10.74 -18.72 -9.17
C ILE A 53 -11.93 -17.81 -9.52
N GLY A 54 -12.56 -18.05 -10.67
CA GLY A 54 -13.70 -17.27 -11.17
C GLY A 54 -15.00 -17.59 -10.46
N ASP A 55 -15.12 -18.84 -10.03
CA ASP A 55 -16.26 -19.39 -9.29
C ASP A 55 -15.74 -20.17 -8.07
N PHE A 56 -14.82 -19.58 -7.32
CA PHE A 56 -14.50 -20.12 -5.99
C PHE A 56 -15.59 -19.65 -5.04
N ASN A 57 -16.09 -20.56 -4.20
CA ASN A 57 -16.95 -20.17 -3.10
C ASN A 57 -16.11 -19.37 -2.09
N ALA A 58 -15.86 -18.08 -2.35
CA ALA A 58 -15.35 -17.13 -1.36
C ALA A 58 -16.19 -17.20 -0.07
N SER A 59 -17.48 -17.54 -0.22
CA SER A 59 -18.40 -17.95 0.84
C SER A 59 -17.94 -19.17 1.65
N ASP A 60 -17.43 -20.24 1.05
CA ASP A 60 -16.92 -21.41 1.77
C ASP A 60 -15.66 -21.07 2.55
N LEU A 61 -14.76 -20.28 1.96
CA LEU A 61 -13.56 -19.81 2.65
C LEU A 61 -13.91 -18.87 3.80
N GLY A 62 -14.84 -17.94 3.59
CA GLY A 62 -15.41 -17.11 4.66
C GLY A 62 -16.04 -17.96 5.77
N SER A 63 -16.81 -18.99 5.42
CA SER A 63 -17.42 -19.92 6.38
C SER A 63 -16.38 -20.73 7.15
N ALA A 64 -15.27 -21.11 6.51
CA ALA A 64 -14.17 -21.80 7.18
C ALA A 64 -13.43 -20.85 8.15
N LEU A 65 -13.14 -19.62 7.72
CA LEU A 65 -12.54 -18.59 8.58
C LEU A 65 -13.43 -18.26 9.77
N ALA A 66 -14.76 -18.23 9.58
CA ALA A 66 -15.73 -18.02 10.65
C ALA A 66 -15.61 -19.02 11.81
N ASN A 67 -15.12 -20.24 11.55
CA ASN A 67 -14.91 -21.27 12.56
C ASN A 67 -13.51 -21.20 13.21
N CYS A 68 -12.61 -20.40 12.66
CA CYS A 68 -11.23 -20.24 13.13
C CYS A 68 -11.10 -19.07 14.13
N THR A 69 -11.99 -18.97 15.12
CA THR A 69 -12.08 -17.80 16.03
C THR A 69 -10.84 -17.59 16.93
N ASN A 70 -10.03 -18.63 17.13
CA ASN A 70 -8.76 -18.57 17.87
C ASN A 70 -7.55 -18.20 16.99
N LEU A 71 -7.77 -17.88 15.71
CA LEU A 71 -6.70 -17.55 14.79
C LEU A 71 -6.04 -16.22 15.18
N SER A 72 -4.74 -16.29 15.50
CA SER A 72 -3.93 -15.10 15.83
C SER A 72 -3.05 -14.63 14.68
N ASN A 73 -2.79 -15.51 13.70
CA ASN A 73 -1.92 -15.23 12.57
C ASN A 73 -2.53 -15.79 11.31
N LEU A 74 -2.71 -14.95 10.29
CA LEU A 74 -3.26 -15.36 9.01
C LEU A 74 -2.46 -14.73 7.87
N LYS A 75 -2.10 -15.56 6.90
CA LYS A 75 -1.59 -15.11 5.61
C LYS A 75 -2.46 -15.70 4.51
N LEU A 76 -3.06 -14.84 3.71
CA LEU A 76 -3.89 -15.16 2.56
C LEU A 76 -3.31 -14.52 1.31
N GLU A 77 -2.96 -15.35 0.34
CA GLU A 77 -2.47 -14.93 -0.98
C GLU A 77 -3.53 -15.29 -2.02
N LEU A 78 -4.33 -14.29 -2.42
CA LEU A 78 -5.47 -14.40 -3.33
C LEU A 78 -5.34 -13.44 -4.52
N GLN A 79 -4.13 -13.00 -4.85
CA GLN A 79 -3.85 -12.14 -5.99
C GLN A 79 -4.05 -12.84 -7.33
N LEU A 80 -4.31 -12.06 -8.39
CA LEU A 80 -4.49 -12.54 -9.77
C LEU A 80 -5.69 -13.51 -9.92
N ASN A 81 -6.80 -13.20 -9.28
CA ASN A 81 -8.05 -13.95 -9.37
C ASN A 81 -9.18 -13.05 -9.91
N LYS A 82 -10.42 -13.55 -9.91
CA LYS A 82 -11.60 -12.77 -10.32
C LYS A 82 -12.47 -12.40 -9.12
N ILE A 83 -11.87 -12.19 -7.95
CA ILE A 83 -12.59 -11.86 -6.71
C ILE A 83 -13.25 -10.49 -6.87
N GLY A 84 -14.56 -10.44 -6.77
CA GLY A 84 -15.37 -9.22 -6.79
C GLY A 84 -15.80 -8.75 -5.39
N ASP A 85 -16.71 -7.78 -5.36
CA ASP A 85 -17.21 -7.20 -4.11
C ASP A 85 -17.92 -8.23 -3.20
N ASP A 86 -18.82 -9.03 -3.77
CA ASP A 86 -19.57 -10.06 -3.03
C ASP A 86 -18.66 -11.15 -2.43
N ASP A 87 -17.58 -11.48 -3.14
CA ASP A 87 -16.59 -12.43 -2.67
C ASP A 87 -15.84 -11.90 -1.45
N VAL A 88 -15.36 -10.66 -1.51
CA VAL A 88 -14.67 -10.01 -0.39
C VAL A 88 -15.61 -9.79 0.79
N LEU A 89 -16.88 -9.46 0.55
CA LEU A 89 -17.89 -9.38 1.61
C LEU A 89 -18.07 -10.73 2.32
N SER A 90 -18.14 -11.81 1.54
CA SER A 90 -18.25 -13.17 2.08
C SER A 90 -17.02 -13.56 2.89
N LEU A 91 -15.82 -13.30 2.37
CA LEU A 91 -14.55 -13.50 3.10
C LEU A 91 -14.47 -12.66 4.36
N GLY A 92 -14.86 -11.38 4.26
CA GLY A 92 -14.88 -10.41 5.35
C GLY A 92 -15.81 -10.84 6.49
N SER A 93 -16.98 -11.40 6.17
CA SER A 93 -17.91 -11.93 7.19
C SER A 93 -17.29 -13.03 8.06
N GLY A 94 -16.42 -13.86 7.47
CA GLY A 94 -15.66 -14.89 8.15
C GLY A 94 -14.47 -14.35 8.93
N LEU A 95 -13.67 -13.53 8.25
CA LEU A 95 -12.50 -12.87 8.83
C LEU A 95 -12.87 -12.03 10.06
N GLY A 96 -14.01 -11.33 10.02
CA GLY A 96 -14.50 -10.53 11.14
C GLY A 96 -14.82 -11.33 12.41
N LYS A 97 -14.97 -12.66 12.33
CA LYS A 97 -15.13 -13.51 13.52
C LYS A 97 -13.79 -13.94 14.13
N CYS A 98 -12.67 -13.73 13.44
CA CYS A 98 -11.33 -13.99 13.93
C CYS A 98 -10.86 -12.84 14.84
N THR A 99 -11.58 -12.57 15.93
CA THR A 99 -11.32 -11.40 16.79
C THR A 99 -10.00 -11.47 17.55
N ASN A 100 -9.38 -12.65 17.61
CA ASN A 100 -8.04 -12.88 18.18
C ASN A 100 -6.90 -12.64 17.18
N LEU A 101 -7.20 -12.16 15.97
CA LEU A 101 -6.20 -11.97 14.92
C LEU A 101 -5.32 -10.76 15.24
N SER A 102 -4.03 -11.02 15.51
CA SER A 102 -3.03 -9.98 15.77
C SER A 102 -2.14 -9.70 14.56
N ASN A 103 -1.96 -10.69 13.68
CA ASN A 103 -1.15 -10.57 12.48
C ASN A 103 -1.93 -11.03 11.25
N LEU A 104 -2.11 -10.13 10.29
CA LEU A 104 -2.76 -10.43 9.01
C LEU A 104 -1.89 -9.96 7.84
N THR A 105 -1.60 -10.88 6.94
CA THR A 105 -1.19 -10.56 5.57
C THR A 105 -2.29 -11.00 4.63
N PHE A 106 -2.87 -10.07 3.89
CA PHE A 106 -3.94 -10.34 2.94
C PHE A 106 -3.59 -9.72 1.58
N ASP A 107 -3.21 -10.57 0.64
CA ASP A 107 -2.93 -10.17 -0.74
C ASP A 107 -4.13 -10.43 -1.63
N LEU A 108 -4.78 -9.36 -2.06
CA LEU A 108 -5.91 -9.32 -2.96
C LEU A 108 -5.57 -8.54 -4.24
N GLY A 109 -4.29 -8.36 -4.56
CA GLY A 109 -3.87 -7.60 -5.72
C GLY A 109 -4.35 -8.22 -7.05
N ASN A 110 -4.58 -7.41 -8.08
CA ASN A 110 -5.04 -7.88 -9.40
C ASN A 110 -6.34 -8.72 -9.30
N ASN A 111 -7.40 -8.12 -8.75
CA ASN A 111 -8.74 -8.67 -8.66
C ASN A 111 -9.77 -7.64 -9.18
N GLN A 112 -11.05 -7.87 -8.92
CA GLN A 112 -12.16 -7.02 -9.40
C GLN A 112 -12.86 -6.30 -8.24
N ILE A 113 -12.14 -6.02 -7.16
CA ILE A 113 -12.71 -5.41 -5.95
C ILE A 113 -13.02 -3.94 -6.24
N GLY A 114 -14.28 -3.59 -6.18
CA GLY A 114 -14.81 -2.24 -6.27
C GLY A 114 -14.86 -1.52 -4.92
N PRO A 115 -15.53 -0.35 -4.89
CA PRO A 115 -15.70 0.42 -3.67
C PRO A 115 -16.43 -0.35 -2.56
N ILE A 116 -17.46 -1.13 -2.92
CA ILE A 116 -18.32 -1.84 -1.96
C ILE A 116 -17.52 -2.93 -1.24
N GLY A 117 -16.72 -3.71 -1.98
CA GLY A 117 -15.88 -4.76 -1.41
C GLY A 117 -14.78 -4.19 -0.52
N ALA A 118 -14.19 -3.05 -0.89
CA ALA A 118 -13.20 -2.37 -0.05
C ALA A 118 -13.80 -1.84 1.26
N ILE A 119 -14.99 -1.25 1.21
CA ILE A 119 -15.75 -0.83 2.40
C ILE A 119 -16.03 -2.03 3.30
N GLY A 120 -16.58 -3.11 2.71
CA GLY A 120 -16.89 -4.35 3.43
C GLY A 120 -15.67 -4.99 4.08
N LEU A 121 -14.52 -4.97 3.39
CA LEU A 121 -13.26 -5.43 3.94
C LEU A 121 -12.81 -4.57 5.13
N GLY A 122 -12.93 -3.24 5.04
CA GLY A 122 -12.67 -2.35 6.16
C GLY A 122 -13.55 -2.69 7.36
N SER A 123 -14.86 -2.82 7.17
CA SER A 123 -15.81 -3.22 8.21
C SER A 123 -15.47 -4.57 8.85
N ALA A 124 -15.00 -5.54 8.06
CA ALA A 124 -14.56 -6.83 8.58
C ALA A 124 -13.29 -6.72 9.44
N LEU A 125 -12.28 -5.98 8.96
CA LEU A 125 -11.03 -5.75 9.68
C LEU A 125 -11.25 -4.98 10.99
N ALA A 126 -12.22 -4.08 11.04
CA ALA A 126 -12.59 -3.35 12.25
C ALA A 126 -13.03 -4.27 13.41
N ASN A 127 -13.48 -5.50 13.13
CA ASN A 127 -13.79 -6.49 14.17
C ASN A 127 -12.53 -7.17 14.75
N CYS A 128 -11.40 -7.10 14.05
CA CYS A 128 -10.10 -7.60 14.51
C CYS A 128 -9.43 -6.55 15.41
N ILE A 129 -10.05 -6.22 16.55
CA ILE A 129 -9.66 -5.09 17.39
C ILE A 129 -8.26 -5.19 18.02
N ILE A 130 -7.69 -6.40 18.09
CA ILE A 130 -6.33 -6.61 18.61
C ILE A 130 -5.27 -6.67 17.52
N LEU A 131 -5.64 -6.42 16.26
CA LEU A 131 -4.73 -6.44 15.12
C LEU A 131 -3.63 -5.42 15.31
N SER A 132 -2.39 -5.89 15.35
CA SER A 132 -1.19 -5.07 15.55
C SER A 132 -0.32 -4.99 14.30
N ASN A 133 -0.38 -6.03 13.44
CA ASN A 133 0.31 -6.07 12.16
C ASN A 133 -0.67 -6.36 11.02
N LEU A 134 -0.79 -5.41 10.10
CA LEU A 134 -1.57 -5.56 8.89
C LEU A 134 -0.72 -5.29 7.66
N THR A 135 -0.64 -6.29 6.78
CA THR A 135 -0.21 -6.12 5.39
C THR A 135 -1.40 -6.38 4.49
N LEU A 136 -1.91 -5.36 3.82
CA LEU A 136 -3.04 -5.44 2.93
C LEU A 136 -2.61 -4.97 1.53
N ASN A 137 -2.60 -5.90 0.58
CA ASN A 137 -2.33 -5.60 -0.82
C ASN A 137 -3.62 -5.61 -1.62
N LEU A 138 -3.98 -4.45 -2.15
CA LEU A 138 -5.17 -4.16 -2.95
C LEU A 138 -4.78 -3.51 -4.28
N CYS A 139 -3.52 -3.67 -4.72
CA CYS A 139 -3.07 -3.11 -6.00
C CYS A 139 -3.89 -3.67 -7.17
N GLU A 140 -4.02 -2.91 -8.26
CA GLU A 140 -4.74 -3.35 -9.47
C GLU A 140 -6.18 -3.86 -9.19
N ASN A 141 -7.00 -3.06 -8.49
CA ASN A 141 -8.43 -3.31 -8.29
C ASN A 141 -9.25 -2.12 -8.84
N GLN A 142 -10.51 -1.94 -8.44
CA GLN A 142 -11.43 -0.90 -8.90
C GLN A 142 -11.96 -0.03 -7.73
N ILE A 143 -11.13 0.19 -6.72
CA ILE A 143 -11.58 0.66 -5.40
C ILE A 143 -12.15 2.08 -5.40
N GLY A 144 -11.54 3.01 -6.15
CA GLY A 144 -11.96 4.41 -6.20
C GLY A 144 -11.77 5.16 -4.88
N ASP A 145 -12.13 6.45 -4.90
CA ASP A 145 -12.08 7.30 -3.70
C ASP A 145 -13.04 6.84 -2.60
N GLU A 146 -14.24 6.37 -2.97
CA GLU A 146 -15.25 5.93 -2.00
C GLU A 146 -14.81 4.66 -1.26
N GLY A 147 -14.20 3.72 -1.98
CA GLY A 147 -13.67 2.49 -1.39
C GLY A 147 -12.53 2.77 -0.42
N VAL A 148 -11.57 3.64 -0.79
CA VAL A 148 -10.46 4.01 0.10
C VAL A 148 -10.96 4.79 1.31
N LEU A 149 -11.90 5.72 1.12
CA LEU A 149 -12.48 6.49 2.23
C LEU A 149 -13.15 5.57 3.25
N GLY A 150 -13.99 4.63 2.80
CA GLY A 150 -14.66 3.71 3.72
C GLY A 150 -13.72 2.67 4.33
N LEU A 151 -12.79 2.12 3.54
CA LEU A 151 -11.72 1.24 4.04
C LEU A 151 -10.92 1.94 5.15
N GLY A 152 -10.49 3.18 4.92
CA GLY A 152 -9.78 4.00 5.90
C GLY A 152 -10.62 4.28 7.15
N PHE A 153 -11.88 4.70 6.97
CA PHE A 153 -12.80 4.99 8.07
C PHE A 153 -12.94 3.81 9.04
N ASP A 154 -13.08 2.59 8.53
CA ASP A 154 -13.21 1.41 9.38
C ASP A 154 -11.84 0.90 9.90
N LEU A 155 -10.77 0.98 9.11
CA LEU A 155 -9.41 0.64 9.56
C LEU A 155 -8.97 1.52 10.75
N ALA A 156 -9.45 2.76 10.84
CA ALA A 156 -9.20 3.65 11.98
C ALA A 156 -9.68 3.08 13.33
N LYS A 157 -10.57 2.07 13.32
CA LYS A 157 -11.02 1.35 14.53
C LYS A 157 -10.00 0.33 15.03
N CYS A 158 -9.05 -0.08 14.19
CA CYS A 158 -7.94 -0.96 14.57
C CYS A 158 -6.83 -0.18 15.31
N ALA A 159 -7.18 0.45 16.44
CA ALA A 159 -6.30 1.38 17.16
C ALA A 159 -5.00 0.75 17.72
N ASN A 160 -4.92 -0.58 17.77
CA ASN A 160 -3.74 -1.32 18.20
C ASN A 160 -2.70 -1.56 17.09
N LEU A 161 -2.98 -1.11 15.85
CA LEU A 161 -2.03 -1.23 14.75
C LEU A 161 -0.73 -0.48 15.07
N SER A 162 0.36 -1.24 15.13
CA SER A 162 1.72 -0.74 15.25
C SER A 162 2.49 -0.82 13.91
N ASN A 163 2.03 -1.71 13.02
CA ASN A 163 2.58 -1.92 11.69
C ASN A 163 1.46 -1.96 10.66
N LEU A 164 1.51 -1.06 9.69
CA LEU A 164 0.59 -1.04 8.55
C LEU A 164 1.39 -0.99 7.26
N ALA A 165 1.20 -2.00 6.41
CA ALA A 165 1.62 -1.99 5.03
C ALA A 165 0.37 -2.04 4.15
N LEU A 166 0.08 -0.96 3.42
CA LEU A 166 -1.09 -0.83 2.56
C LEU A 166 -0.65 -0.52 1.14
N ASN A 167 -0.95 -1.43 0.21
CA ASN A 167 -0.67 -1.23 -1.20
C ASN A 167 -1.98 -1.02 -1.97
N LEU A 168 -2.15 0.18 -2.51
CA LEU A 168 -3.29 0.64 -3.31
C LEU A 168 -2.84 1.11 -4.71
N SER A 169 -1.64 0.72 -5.15
CA SER A 169 -1.06 1.16 -6.42
C SER A 169 -1.82 0.64 -7.64
N GLN A 170 -1.59 1.27 -8.79
CA GLN A 170 -1.96 0.73 -10.11
C GLN A 170 -0.75 0.65 -11.07
N LYS A 171 -0.89 -0.01 -12.22
CA LYS A 171 0.16 -0.14 -13.25
C LYS A 171 0.20 1.10 -14.13
N GLN A 172 1.39 1.62 -14.42
CA GLN A 172 1.53 2.82 -15.25
C GLN A 172 1.55 2.60 -16.76
N PHE A 173 1.65 1.35 -17.25
CA PHE A 173 1.68 1.05 -18.69
C PHE A 173 0.83 -0.19 -19.08
N ILE A 174 -0.27 0.09 -19.80
CA ILE A 174 -0.85 -0.68 -20.93
C ILE A 174 -1.76 -1.92 -20.64
N CYS A 175 -2.80 -2.02 -21.49
CA CYS A 175 -3.59 -3.14 -22.03
C CYS A 175 -4.76 -3.84 -21.31
N PHE A 176 -5.02 -3.66 -20.01
CA PHE A 176 -6.30 -4.11 -19.44
C PHE A 176 -6.99 -2.96 -18.72
N ALA A 177 -7.75 -2.17 -19.47
CA ALA A 177 -8.43 -0.96 -19.02
C ALA A 177 -9.53 -1.17 -17.94
N ASN A 178 -9.64 -2.37 -17.36
CA ASN A 178 -10.79 -2.74 -16.54
C ASN A 178 -10.53 -2.70 -15.02
N TYR A 179 -9.27 -2.63 -14.56
CA TYR A 179 -8.94 -2.70 -13.11
C TYR A 179 -8.02 -1.55 -12.72
N GLN A 180 -8.61 -0.40 -12.39
CA GLN A 180 -7.88 0.79 -11.95
C GLN A 180 -8.45 1.30 -10.62
N ASN A 181 -7.59 1.45 -9.62
CA ASN A 181 -8.01 1.99 -8.31
C ASN A 181 -8.45 3.45 -8.42
N LYS A 182 -7.92 4.24 -9.38
CA LYS A 182 -8.38 5.61 -9.68
C LYS A 182 -8.54 6.51 -8.44
N ILE A 183 -7.62 6.40 -7.48
CA ILE A 183 -7.69 7.20 -6.24
C ILE A 183 -7.29 8.64 -6.57
N GLY A 184 -8.15 9.59 -6.26
CA GLY A 184 -7.92 11.03 -6.37
C GLY A 184 -7.73 11.68 -4.99
N ASP A 185 -7.93 13.00 -4.95
CA ASP A 185 -7.72 13.79 -3.73
C ASP A 185 -8.65 13.39 -2.59
N LYS A 186 -9.90 13.03 -2.89
CA LYS A 186 -10.90 12.66 -1.87
C LYS A 186 -10.50 11.37 -1.14
N GLY A 187 -10.05 10.35 -1.87
CA GLY A 187 -9.60 9.09 -1.27
C GLY A 187 -8.32 9.27 -0.46
N ALA A 188 -7.34 10.02 -0.99
CA ALA A 188 -6.10 10.33 -0.27
C ALA A 188 -6.35 11.12 1.03
N LEU A 189 -7.24 12.11 1.00
CA LEU A 189 -7.65 12.89 2.18
C LEU A 189 -8.34 11.99 3.21
N GLY A 190 -9.27 11.13 2.77
CA GLY A 190 -9.95 10.17 3.65
C GLY A 190 -8.98 9.21 4.32
N LEU A 191 -7.98 8.72 3.58
CA LEU A 191 -6.92 7.89 4.14
C LEU A 191 -6.07 8.67 5.16
N GLY A 192 -5.75 9.94 4.89
CA GLY A 192 -5.10 10.83 5.87
C GLY A 192 -5.89 10.97 7.17
N SER A 193 -7.21 11.20 7.08
CA SER A 193 -8.09 11.27 8.25
C SER A 193 -8.15 9.96 9.04
N ALA A 194 -8.03 8.81 8.37
CA ALA A 194 -7.94 7.52 9.04
C ALA A 194 -6.61 7.34 9.79
N LEU A 195 -5.49 7.65 9.13
CA LEU A 195 -4.15 7.53 9.70
C LEU A 195 -3.98 8.39 10.96
N GLU A 196 -4.63 9.56 11.04
CA GLU A 196 -4.65 10.39 12.26
C GLU A 196 -5.08 9.62 13.50
N LYS A 197 -6.00 8.65 13.37
CA LYS A 197 -6.53 7.86 14.49
C LYS A 197 -5.63 6.70 14.88
N LEU A 198 -4.69 6.31 14.02
CA LEU A 198 -3.76 5.21 14.25
C LEU A 198 -2.48 5.69 14.95
N THR A 199 -2.64 6.26 16.15
CA THR A 199 -1.55 6.92 16.90
C THR A 199 -0.48 5.95 17.42
N ASN A 200 -0.78 4.65 17.47
CA ASN A 200 0.17 3.60 17.86
C ASN A 200 1.08 3.14 16.70
N LEU A 201 0.87 3.63 15.47
CA LEU A 201 1.70 3.25 14.33
C LEU A 201 3.16 3.64 14.55
N SER A 202 4.02 2.64 14.46
CA SER A 202 5.47 2.76 14.50
C SER A 202 6.10 2.53 13.13
N ASN A 203 5.43 1.76 12.27
CA ASN A 203 5.84 1.44 10.90
C ASN A 203 4.67 1.64 9.94
N LEU A 204 4.88 2.46 8.91
CA LEU A 204 3.92 2.68 7.84
C LEU A 204 4.60 2.48 6.49
N GLU A 205 4.13 1.49 5.73
CA GLU A 205 4.41 1.35 4.30
C GLU A 205 3.12 1.64 3.54
N LEU A 206 3.15 2.66 2.70
CA LEU A 206 1.99 3.08 1.91
C LEU A 206 2.39 3.25 0.47
N ASN A 207 1.82 2.42 -0.40
CA ASN A 207 2.01 2.52 -1.83
C ASN A 207 0.72 2.98 -2.51
N LEU A 208 0.74 4.21 -3.01
CA LEU A 208 -0.33 4.88 -3.75
C LEU A 208 0.11 5.22 -5.17
N SER A 209 1.17 4.58 -5.68
CA SER A 209 1.73 4.93 -6.98
C SER A 209 0.74 4.72 -8.13
N CYS A 210 0.92 5.53 -9.16
CA CYS A 210 0.16 5.52 -10.40
C CYS A 210 -1.29 5.96 -10.27
N ASN A 211 -1.71 6.60 -9.18
CA ASN A 211 -3.09 7.07 -9.02
C ASN A 211 -3.29 8.49 -9.60
N GLN A 212 -4.34 9.20 -9.20
CA GLN A 212 -4.69 10.54 -9.67
C GLN A 212 -4.64 11.59 -8.54
N ILE A 213 -3.79 11.36 -7.54
CA ILE A 213 -3.66 12.22 -6.36
C ILE A 213 -3.00 13.54 -6.75
N GLY A 214 -3.64 14.65 -6.41
CA GLY A 214 -3.14 16.01 -6.59
C GLY A 214 -2.56 16.61 -5.32
N ALA A 215 -2.28 17.92 -5.38
CA ALA A 215 -1.71 18.68 -4.26
C ALA A 215 -2.59 18.64 -2.99
N ILE A 216 -3.91 18.70 -3.15
CA ILE A 216 -4.87 18.69 -2.03
C ILE A 216 -4.85 17.34 -1.33
N GLY A 217 -4.94 16.25 -2.09
CA GLY A 217 -4.96 14.90 -1.55
C GLY A 217 -3.69 14.54 -0.81
N VAL A 218 -2.52 14.87 -1.38
CA VAL A 218 -1.24 14.59 -0.74
C VAL A 218 -1.02 15.43 0.51
N SER A 219 -1.50 16.68 0.53
CA SER A 219 -1.45 17.54 1.72
C SER A 219 -2.29 16.96 2.86
N GLY A 220 -3.52 16.51 2.56
CA GLY A 220 -4.38 15.82 3.53
C GLY A 220 -3.76 14.53 4.05
N LEU A 221 -3.20 13.71 3.15
CA LEU A 221 -2.47 12.49 3.52
C LEU A 221 -1.28 12.79 4.44
N GLY A 222 -0.44 13.76 4.07
CA GLY A 222 0.72 14.19 4.85
C GLY A 222 0.34 14.70 6.24
N SER A 223 -0.73 15.50 6.33
CA SER A 223 -1.27 15.98 7.62
C SER A 223 -1.70 14.82 8.53
N GLY A 224 -2.35 13.79 7.97
CA GLY A 224 -2.70 12.57 8.70
C GLY A 224 -1.49 11.80 9.22
N ILE A 225 -0.49 11.57 8.35
CA ILE A 225 0.77 10.90 8.73
C ILE A 225 1.51 11.68 9.81
N ALA A 226 1.51 13.00 9.76
CA ALA A 226 2.11 13.87 10.77
C ALA A 226 1.53 13.69 12.18
N LYS A 227 0.31 13.13 12.29
CA LYS A 227 -0.35 12.84 13.56
C LYS A 227 -0.01 11.45 14.12
N CYS A 228 0.61 10.58 13.33
CA CYS A 228 1.21 9.33 13.81
C CYS A 228 2.51 9.65 14.55
N THR A 229 2.42 10.14 15.79
CA THR A 229 3.57 10.66 16.54
C THR A 229 4.59 9.58 16.93
N ASN A 230 4.18 8.30 17.00
CA ASN A 230 5.08 7.17 17.29
C ASN A 230 5.78 6.61 16.04
N LEU A 231 5.53 7.18 14.86
CA LEU A 231 6.04 6.67 13.60
C LEU A 231 7.57 6.82 13.52
N SER A 232 8.28 5.70 13.43
CA SER A 232 9.74 5.65 13.32
C SER A 232 10.21 5.22 11.93
N ASN A 233 9.38 4.48 11.18
CA ASN A 233 9.67 4.08 9.81
C ASN A 233 8.51 4.45 8.88
N LEU A 234 8.82 5.19 7.83
CA LEU A 234 7.88 5.57 6.79
C LEU A 234 8.45 5.22 5.42
N ALA A 235 7.75 4.35 4.69
CA ALA A 235 7.95 4.12 3.28
C ALA A 235 6.71 4.59 2.53
N LEU A 236 6.82 5.67 1.78
CA LEU A 236 5.72 6.30 1.05
C LEU A 236 6.05 6.36 -0.44
N ASN A 237 5.30 5.60 -1.24
CA ASN A 237 5.38 5.65 -2.69
C ASN A 237 4.15 6.37 -3.28
N LEU A 238 4.39 7.55 -3.81
CA LEU A 238 3.39 8.44 -4.43
C LEU A 238 3.71 8.70 -5.90
N SER A 239 4.58 7.92 -6.49
CA SER A 239 5.07 8.15 -7.84
C SER A 239 3.97 7.99 -8.90
N TYR A 240 4.10 8.61 -10.08
CA TYR A 240 3.05 8.63 -11.11
C TYR A 240 1.70 9.17 -10.60
N ASN A 241 1.70 10.32 -9.91
CA ASN A 241 0.48 11.05 -9.53
C ASN A 241 0.52 12.48 -10.13
N LYS A 242 -0.34 13.38 -9.66
CA LYS A 242 -0.49 14.77 -10.16
C LYS A 242 -0.15 15.80 -9.06
N ILE A 243 0.84 15.50 -8.22
CA ILE A 243 1.11 16.22 -6.96
C ILE A 243 1.53 17.67 -7.17
N GLY A 244 2.38 17.95 -8.16
CA GLY A 244 2.92 19.29 -8.42
C GLY A 244 3.83 19.84 -7.32
N ASP A 245 4.42 21.01 -7.57
CA ASP A 245 5.37 21.67 -6.65
C ASP A 245 4.75 21.98 -5.27
N GLU A 246 3.54 22.54 -5.27
CA GLU A 246 2.84 22.92 -4.03
C GLU A 246 2.51 21.71 -3.15
N GLY A 247 2.05 20.61 -3.76
CA GLY A 247 1.76 19.38 -3.05
C GLY A 247 3.00 18.72 -2.46
N ALA A 248 4.13 18.74 -3.19
CA ALA A 248 5.40 18.23 -2.70
C ALA A 248 5.93 19.05 -1.51
N LEU A 249 5.85 20.39 -1.59
CA LEU A 249 6.21 21.28 -0.48
C LEU A 249 5.32 21.05 0.75
N GLY A 250 4.00 20.91 0.53
CA GLY A 250 3.04 20.64 1.59
C GLY A 250 3.30 19.30 2.29
N LEU A 251 3.54 18.24 1.52
CA LEU A 251 3.89 16.92 2.06
C LEU A 251 5.18 16.99 2.88
N GLY A 252 6.23 17.61 2.34
CA GLY A 252 7.49 17.78 3.05
C GLY A 252 7.30 18.50 4.39
N THR A 253 6.58 19.64 4.36
CA THR A 253 6.29 20.43 5.57
C THR A 253 5.52 19.62 6.61
N ALA A 254 4.56 18.79 6.19
CA ALA A 254 3.81 17.94 7.10
C ALA A 254 4.70 16.86 7.73
N LEU A 255 5.50 16.15 6.92
CA LEU A 255 6.40 15.10 7.39
C LEU A 255 7.51 15.64 8.30
N ALA A 256 7.85 16.93 8.21
CA ALA A 256 8.77 17.57 9.14
C ALA A 256 8.31 17.57 10.60
N ASN A 257 7.01 17.38 10.84
CA ASN A 257 6.46 17.29 12.18
C ASN A 257 6.61 15.87 12.80
N ASN A 258 6.97 14.85 12.02
CA ASN A 258 7.24 13.50 12.53
C ASN A 258 8.66 13.42 13.13
N THR A 259 8.86 14.03 14.29
CA THR A 259 10.18 14.13 14.95
C THR A 259 10.78 12.80 15.41
N ASN A 260 9.96 11.75 15.53
CA ASN A 260 10.40 10.39 15.87
C ASN A 260 10.82 9.54 14.66
N LEU A 261 10.71 10.08 13.44
CA LEU A 261 11.00 9.34 12.22
C LEU A 261 12.52 9.12 12.08
N GLN A 262 12.92 7.84 12.03
CA GLN A 262 14.32 7.42 11.89
C GLN A 262 14.65 7.02 10.46
N ASN A 263 13.70 6.38 9.77
CA ASN A 263 13.86 5.96 8.38
C ASN A 263 12.73 6.51 7.52
N LEU A 264 13.10 7.28 6.49
CA LEU A 264 12.20 7.80 5.48
C LEU A 264 12.62 7.32 4.09
N THR A 265 11.73 6.56 3.45
CA THR A 265 11.78 6.30 2.01
C THR A 265 10.61 7.02 1.37
N LEU A 266 10.92 8.01 0.51
CA LEU A 266 9.91 8.78 -0.19
C LEU A 266 10.15 8.69 -1.71
N GLN A 267 9.14 8.21 -2.43
CA GLN A 267 9.17 8.10 -3.90
C GLN A 267 8.11 9.03 -4.49
N LEU A 268 8.57 10.04 -5.25
CA LEU A 268 7.74 11.08 -5.87
C LEU A 268 8.00 11.20 -7.37
N TYR A 269 8.64 10.22 -8.01
CA TYR A 269 9.00 10.36 -9.42
C TYR A 269 7.71 10.51 -10.28
N GLN A 270 7.78 11.28 -11.39
CA GLN A 270 6.65 11.50 -12.31
C GLN A 270 5.40 12.07 -11.62
N ASN A 271 5.56 13.25 -11.02
CA ASN A 271 4.51 13.95 -10.27
C ASN A 271 4.29 15.41 -10.68
N GLN A 272 4.83 15.81 -11.84
CA GLN A 272 4.78 17.21 -12.31
C GLN A 272 5.49 18.20 -11.36
N ILE A 273 6.48 17.71 -10.60
CA ILE A 273 7.32 18.53 -9.71
C ILE A 273 8.47 19.08 -10.55
N GLY A 274 8.64 20.40 -10.56
CA GLY A 274 9.64 21.13 -11.34
C GLY A 274 9.20 21.51 -12.76
N ASP A 275 8.04 21.02 -13.23
CA ASP A 275 7.55 21.29 -14.60
C ASP A 275 7.21 22.77 -14.81
N THR A 276 6.84 23.48 -13.74
CA THR A 276 6.48 24.91 -13.74
C THR A 276 7.65 25.83 -14.14
N TYR A 277 8.90 25.39 -13.95
CA TYR A 277 10.11 26.15 -14.27
C TYR A 277 10.70 25.81 -15.65
N ILE A 278 10.27 24.71 -16.27
CA ILE A 278 10.79 24.25 -17.58
C ILE A 278 10.20 25.06 -18.75
N HIS A 279 9.02 25.66 -18.57
CA HIS A 279 8.35 26.42 -19.64
C HIS A 279 8.60 27.93 -19.63
N THR A 280 9.18 28.49 -18.56
CA THR A 280 9.36 29.96 -18.42
C THR A 280 10.80 30.42 -18.65
N TYR A 281 11.76 29.49 -18.74
CA TYR A 281 13.17 29.81 -19.05
C TYR A 281 13.75 28.81 -20.04
N SER A 282 13.35 28.89 -21.32
CA SER A 282 14.03 28.17 -22.41
C SER A 282 15.43 28.72 -22.75
N HIS A 283 16.04 29.55 -21.88
CA HIS A 283 17.32 30.19 -22.17
C HIS A 283 18.32 30.33 -21.01
N MET A 284 18.18 29.68 -19.85
CA MET A 284 19.32 29.66 -18.90
C MET A 284 19.51 28.37 -18.11
N VAL A 285 20.75 27.87 -18.24
CA VAL A 285 21.47 26.86 -17.45
C VAL A 285 21.08 25.39 -17.67
N THR A 286 21.66 24.84 -18.73
CA THR A 286 22.19 23.47 -18.74
C THR A 286 23.16 23.25 -17.57
N CYS A 287 22.95 22.22 -16.76
CA CYS A 287 24.05 21.57 -16.06
C CYS A 287 24.37 20.29 -16.84
N THR A 288 25.47 20.30 -17.61
CA THR A 288 25.94 19.13 -18.38
C THR A 288 27.31 18.68 -17.91
N ARG A 289 27.42 17.40 -17.54
CA ARG A 289 28.40 16.39 -17.98
C ARG A 289 28.10 15.08 -17.21
N ASP A 290 27.85 13.92 -17.81
CA ASP A 290 28.30 13.40 -19.10
C ASP A 290 27.24 12.50 -19.78
N ARG A 291 27.46 12.24 -21.07
CA ARG A 291 26.53 11.91 -22.19
C ARG A 291 25.68 10.63 -22.12
N GLY A 292 24.40 10.75 -22.52
CA GLY A 292 23.51 9.68 -23.05
C GLY A 292 22.04 10.12 -23.15
N PRO A 293 21.26 9.78 -24.22
CA PRO A 293 20.00 10.46 -24.51
C PRO A 293 18.80 9.87 -23.75
N ILE A 294 18.02 10.79 -23.15
CA ILE A 294 16.54 10.77 -23.05
C ILE A 294 15.89 9.93 -21.91
N TYR A 295 15.27 10.67 -20.99
CA TYR A 295 14.23 10.41 -19.96
C TYR A 295 14.57 9.81 -18.57
N ASN A 296 14.01 10.52 -17.58
CA ASN A 296 13.68 10.17 -16.17
C ASN A 296 14.74 10.42 -15.08
N TYR A 297 14.62 11.59 -14.43
CA TYR A 297 15.31 11.92 -13.19
C TYR A 297 14.86 10.99 -12.05
N LEU A 298 15.81 10.24 -11.52
CA LEU A 298 15.69 9.35 -10.37
C LEU A 298 15.75 10.17 -9.08
N TYR A 299 14.60 10.65 -8.57
CA TYR A 299 14.53 11.22 -7.22
C TYR A 299 14.22 10.10 -6.22
N ILE A 300 15.24 9.30 -5.87
CA ILE A 300 15.22 8.46 -4.68
C ILE A 300 15.82 9.30 -3.56
N ILE A 301 14.97 9.83 -2.68
CA ILE A 301 15.41 10.42 -1.43
C ILE A 301 15.37 9.30 -0.38
N ILE A 302 16.49 8.62 -0.17
CA ILE A 302 16.72 7.77 1.01
C ILE A 302 17.36 8.68 2.05
N ILE A 303 16.55 9.21 2.99
CA ILE A 303 17.10 9.95 4.13
C ILE A 303 17.35 8.93 5.25
N ARG A 304 18.63 8.61 5.48
CA ARG A 304 19.05 8.07 6.78
C ARG A 304 19.20 9.28 7.71
N ILE A 305 18.19 9.54 8.52
CA ILE A 305 18.19 10.70 9.43
C ILE A 305 19.07 10.36 10.64
N PRO A 306 20.03 11.23 10.99
CA PRO A 306 20.02 11.83 12.32
C PRO A 306 19.81 13.34 12.15
N ILE A 307 18.66 13.81 12.61
CA ILE A 307 18.21 15.18 12.83
C ILE A 307 18.88 16.23 11.93
N TYR A 308 18.21 16.60 10.83
CA TYR A 308 18.08 17.94 10.23
C TYR A 308 17.39 17.72 8.87
N LEU A 309 16.07 17.92 8.85
CA LEU A 309 15.28 17.71 7.65
C LEU A 309 15.50 18.89 6.67
N TYR A 310 16.55 18.80 5.85
CA TYR A 310 16.64 19.60 4.64
C TYR A 310 15.78 18.94 3.58
N ILE A 311 14.51 19.34 3.51
CA ILE A 311 13.75 19.20 2.28
C ILE A 311 14.39 20.20 1.33
N ILE A 312 15.15 19.72 0.35
CA ILE A 312 15.55 20.54 -0.79
C ILE A 312 14.29 20.70 -1.65
N VAL A 313 13.37 21.58 -1.22
CA VAL A 313 12.67 22.44 -2.17
C VAL A 313 13.71 23.51 -2.48
N GLY A 314 14.23 23.52 -3.71
CA GLY A 314 15.32 24.40 -4.11
C GLY A 314 15.01 25.86 -3.83
N ASN A 315 15.37 26.34 -2.64
CA ASN A 315 15.62 27.74 -2.38
C ASN A 315 17.12 27.95 -2.50
N ILE A 316 17.46 28.67 -3.57
CA ILE A 316 18.61 29.55 -3.71
C ILE A 316 19.10 29.96 -2.33
N LEU A 317 20.28 29.51 -1.91
CA LEU A 317 21.20 30.19 -1.01
C LEU A 317 22.47 29.34 -0.81
N GLU A 318 23.46 29.59 -1.67
CA GLU A 318 24.86 29.73 -1.26
C GLU A 318 25.38 30.94 -2.05
N GLY A 319 26.08 31.92 -1.50
CA GLY A 319 26.97 31.89 -0.35
C GLY A 319 28.21 32.67 -0.79
N LYS A 320 28.52 33.76 -0.07
CA LYS A 320 29.60 34.72 -0.36
C LYS A 320 30.97 34.02 -0.50
N GLY A 321 31.77 34.47 -1.46
CA GLY A 321 33.19 34.12 -1.55
C GLY A 321 33.92 34.95 -2.61
N HIS A 322 34.70 35.93 -2.14
CA HIS A 322 35.56 36.86 -2.87
C HIS A 322 36.19 36.37 -4.18
N LEU A 323 36.02 37.16 -5.25
CA LEU A 323 37.04 37.36 -6.28
C LEU A 323 37.02 38.85 -6.72
N HIS A 324 38.00 39.61 -6.23
CA HIS A 324 38.52 40.78 -6.95
C HIS A 324 39.23 40.25 -8.20
N PRO A 325 38.90 40.76 -9.40
CA PRO A 325 39.91 41.51 -10.16
C PRO A 325 39.23 42.57 -11.05
N ASN A 326 39.61 43.84 -10.97
CA ASN A 326 40.63 44.37 -11.86
C ASN A 326 40.97 45.79 -11.43
N GLY A 327 42.26 46.03 -11.21
CA GLY A 327 42.80 47.37 -11.37
C GLY A 327 42.76 47.72 -12.85
N ILE A 328 42.03 48.77 -13.18
CA ILE A 328 42.40 49.67 -14.27
C ILE A 328 42.41 51.06 -13.65
N SER A 329 43.63 51.54 -13.41
CA SER A 329 43.91 52.95 -13.18
C SER A 329 43.66 53.71 -14.48
N THR A 330 42.84 54.74 -14.43
CA THR A 330 42.95 55.90 -15.31
C THR A 330 42.89 57.14 -14.43
N ASN A 331 44.06 57.76 -14.22
CA ASN A 331 44.36 59.21 -14.13
C ASN A 331 43.14 60.15 -14.31
N LEU A 332 42.93 61.28 -13.62
CA LEU A 332 43.74 62.33 -12.94
C LEU A 332 42.66 63.34 -12.37
N PRO A 333 42.97 64.42 -11.61
CA PRO A 333 44.24 65.14 -11.44
C PRO A 333 44.96 64.94 -10.10
#